data_AF-A0AAU9MNA5-F1
#
_entry.id   AF-A0AAU9MNA5-F1
#
_cell.length_a   1.000
_cell.length_b   1.000
_cell.length_c   1.000
_cell.angle_alpha   90.00
_cell.angle_beta   90.00
_cell.angle_gamma   90.00
#
_symmetry.space_group_name_H-M   'P 1'
#
loop_
_entity.id
_entity.type
_entity.pdbx_description
1 polymer ?
#
loop_
_entity_poly.entity_id
_entity_poly.type
_entity_poly.pdbx_seq_one_letter_code
_entity_poly.pdbx_strand_id
1 'polypeptide(L)'
;MKPRSQSHLQPLSLFNGFNIPFLLFYVFILLVSLEVIESGFMVKTLPGWLGDLPFTLETGYVGVGESNDVQLFYYFIESEGNPKNDPLILWLTGGPGCSGLSTILYEIAKRPYLAQITADKTLKCKRSS
;
A
#
# COMPACT_ATOMS: atom_id res chain seq x y z
N MET A 1 6.53 62.57 -48.90
CA MET A 1 6.56 61.10 -49.05
C MET A 1 7.74 60.56 -48.23
N LYS A 2 7.47 59.72 -47.23
CA LYS A 2 8.45 59.15 -46.29
C LYS A 2 8.43 57.62 -46.47
N PRO A 3 9.56 56.93 -46.69
CA PRO A 3 9.54 55.49 -46.89
C PRO A 3 9.30 54.75 -45.58
N ARG A 4 8.47 53.70 -45.65
CA ARG A 4 8.03 52.84 -44.56
C ARG A 4 9.18 51.86 -44.23
N SER A 5 9.63 51.89 -42.97
CA SER A 5 10.62 50.98 -42.40
C SER A 5 10.22 49.52 -42.60
N GLN A 6 11.08 48.72 -43.22
CA GLN A 6 10.94 47.26 -43.32
C GLN A 6 11.25 46.64 -41.96
N SER A 7 10.24 46.06 -41.31
CA SER A 7 10.41 45.18 -40.16
C SER A 7 11.01 43.85 -40.63
N HIS A 8 12.33 43.77 -40.54
CA HIS A 8 13.10 42.54 -40.71
C HIS A 8 12.76 41.58 -39.54
N LEU A 9 11.78 40.71 -39.75
CA LEU A 9 11.43 39.64 -38.82
C LEU A 9 12.57 38.61 -38.77
N GLN A 10 13.30 38.57 -37.65
CA GLN A 10 14.19 37.44 -37.34
C GLN A 10 13.33 36.25 -36.89
N PRO A 11 13.47 35.04 -37.49
CA PRO A 11 12.82 33.87 -36.95
C PRO A 11 13.44 33.54 -35.59
N LEU A 12 12.59 33.50 -34.55
CA LEU A 12 12.91 32.99 -33.23
C LEU A 12 13.24 31.49 -33.37
N SER A 13 14.48 31.14 -33.64
CA SER A 13 14.99 29.77 -33.56
C SER A 13 15.17 29.38 -32.09
N LEU A 14 14.07 29.23 -31.35
CA LEU A 14 14.07 28.88 -29.92
C LEU A 14 13.94 27.37 -29.67
N PHE A 15 14.07 26.53 -30.70
CA PHE A 15 13.85 25.08 -30.62
C PHE A 15 15.06 24.19 -30.96
N ASN A 16 16.29 24.72 -30.96
CA ASN A 16 17.50 23.94 -31.28
C ASN A 16 18.48 23.85 -30.09
N GLY A 17 18.03 23.33 -28.95
CA GLY A 17 18.92 23.19 -27.79
C GLY A 17 18.54 22.11 -26.78
N PHE A 18 17.53 21.29 -27.03
CA PHE A 18 17.19 20.21 -26.12
C PHE A 18 18.00 18.97 -26.50
N ASN A 19 19.06 18.68 -25.74
CA ASN A 19 19.81 17.44 -25.92
C ASN A 19 18.88 16.26 -25.56
N ILE A 20 18.31 15.64 -26.59
CA ILE A 20 17.43 14.47 -26.50
C ILE A 20 17.97 13.37 -25.55
N PRO A 21 19.27 13.02 -25.54
CA PRO A 21 19.76 12.01 -24.58
C PRO A 21 19.67 12.47 -23.12
N PHE A 22 19.79 13.78 -22.83
CA PHE A 22 19.61 14.31 -21.49
C PHE A 22 18.14 14.35 -21.07
N LEU A 23 17.22 14.62 -22.00
CA LEU A 23 15.78 14.50 -21.75
C LEU A 23 15.42 13.05 -21.39
N LEU A 24 15.89 12.09 -22.19
CA LEU A 24 15.64 10.67 -21.96
C LEU A 24 16.23 10.20 -20.64
N PHE A 25 17.43 10.68 -20.28
CA PHE A 25 18.03 10.42 -18.98
C PHE A 25 17.17 10.99 -17.84
N TYR A 26 16.66 12.22 -17.96
CA TYR A 26 15.78 12.83 -16.97
C TYR A 26 14.45 12.08 -16.82
N VAL A 27 13.84 11.68 -17.94
CA VAL A 27 12.60 10.87 -17.94
C VAL A 27 12.86 9.51 -17.31
N PHE A 28 14.01 8.89 -17.58
CA PHE A 28 14.39 7.63 -16.95
C PHE A 28 14.58 7.78 -15.44
N ILE A 29 15.27 8.84 -14.98
CA ILE A 29 15.40 9.14 -13.55
C ILE A 29 14.02 9.39 -12.92
N LEU A 30 13.13 10.11 -13.60
CA LEU A 30 11.78 10.40 -13.11
C LEU A 30 10.88 9.15 -13.05
N LEU A 31 11.05 8.22 -14.00
CA LEU A 31 10.41 6.89 -14.00
C LEU A 31 10.96 5.99 -12.88
N VAL A 32 12.25 6.08 -12.58
CA VAL A 32 12.90 5.30 -11.50
C VAL A 32 12.54 5.85 -10.11
N SER A 33 12.37 7.17 -9.97
CA SER A 33 11.88 7.78 -8.73
C SER A 33 10.39 7.52 -8.44
N LEU A 34 9.65 6.93 -9.39
CA LEU A 34 8.33 6.37 -9.13
C LEU A 34 8.50 5.03 -8.39
N GLU A 35 9.10 5.08 -7.21
CA GLU A 35 9.14 3.91 -6.34
C GLU A 35 7.72 3.65 -5.82
N VAL A 36 7.22 2.45 -6.10
CA VAL A 36 6.05 1.92 -5.43
C VAL A 36 6.45 1.67 -3.98
N ILE A 37 5.92 2.46 -3.05
CA ILE A 37 6.13 2.25 -1.62
C ILE A 37 5.30 1.02 -1.20
N GLU A 38 5.87 -0.17 -1.38
CA GLU A 38 5.29 -1.42 -0.89
C GLU A 38 5.81 -1.67 0.52
N SER A 39 5.02 -1.31 1.54
CA SER A 39 5.37 -1.50 2.96
C SER A 39 4.83 -2.84 3.48
N GLY A 40 5.13 -3.93 2.76
CA GLY A 40 4.78 -5.29 3.16
C GLY A 40 5.87 -5.94 4.00
N PHE A 41 5.49 -6.68 5.04
CA PHE A 41 6.40 -7.44 5.90
C PHE A 41 5.86 -8.85 6.16
N MET A 42 6.69 -9.87 5.87
CA MET A 42 6.36 -11.27 6.12
C MET A 42 6.65 -11.64 7.58
N VAL A 43 5.59 -12.01 8.31
CA VAL A 43 5.66 -12.40 9.71
C VAL A 43 5.89 -13.91 9.80
N LYS A 44 7.08 -14.33 10.24
CA LYS A 44 7.40 -15.75 10.43
C LYS A 44 7.10 -16.27 11.82
N THR A 45 7.19 -15.41 12.83
CA THR A 45 7.01 -15.75 14.24
C THR A 45 6.13 -14.70 14.91
N LEU A 46 5.29 -15.14 15.86
CA LEU A 46 4.48 -14.26 16.68
C LEU A 46 4.86 -14.39 18.15
N PRO A 47 4.87 -13.30 18.93
CA PRO A 47 5.01 -13.38 20.39
C PRO A 47 3.92 -14.29 20.97
N GLY A 48 4.32 -15.30 21.74
CA GLY A 48 3.39 -16.30 22.31
C GLY A 48 3.14 -17.53 21.42
N TRP A 49 3.67 -17.56 20.19
CA TRP A 49 3.76 -18.77 19.37
C TRP A 49 5.15 -19.39 19.53
N LEU A 50 5.21 -20.70 19.78
CA LEU A 50 6.48 -21.41 19.88
C LEU A 50 6.87 -21.93 18.50
N GLY A 51 7.90 -21.33 17.90
CA GLY A 51 8.45 -21.69 16.59
C GLY A 51 7.90 -20.83 15.45
N ASP A 52 8.02 -21.33 14.22
CA ASP A 52 7.49 -20.68 13.03
C ASP A 52 5.98 -20.88 12.91
N LEU A 53 5.30 -19.91 12.30
CA LEU A 53 3.88 -20.01 12.01
C LEU A 53 3.63 -21.11 10.95
N PRO A 54 2.57 -21.92 11.11
CA PRO A 54 2.23 -22.98 10.16
C PRO A 54 1.55 -22.43 8.88
N PHE A 55 1.35 -21.12 8.78
CA PHE A 55 0.75 -20.43 7.65
C PHE A 55 1.56 -19.17 7.29
N THR A 56 1.46 -18.73 6.04
CA THR A 56 2.07 -17.48 5.59
C THR A 56 1.22 -16.30 6.06
N LEU A 57 1.82 -15.42 6.88
CA LEU A 57 1.26 -14.16 7.31
C LEU A 57 2.09 -13.01 6.76
N GLU A 58 1.43 -12.08 6.10
CA GLU A 58 2.01 -10.81 5.68
C GLU A 58 1.22 -9.65 6.31
N THR A 59 1.92 -8.62 6.73
CA THR A 59 1.32 -7.40 7.27
C THR A 59 1.94 -6.19 6.62
N GLY A 60 1.16 -5.15 6.38
CA GLY A 60 1.70 -3.95 5.77
C GLY A 60 0.75 -2.76 5.82
N TYR A 61 1.17 -1.68 5.18
CA TYR A 61 0.36 -0.47 5.01
C TYR A 61 0.06 -0.22 3.54
N VAL A 62 -1.20 0.13 3.26
CA VAL A 62 -1.64 0.57 1.94
C VAL A 62 -2.16 2.01 2.03
N GLY A 63 -1.59 2.88 1.20
CA GLY A 63 -2.07 4.25 1.04
C GLY A 63 -3.46 4.27 0.39
N VAL A 64 -4.37 5.07 0.93
CA VAL A 64 -5.70 5.30 0.36
C VAL A 64 -5.98 6.79 0.23
N GLY A 65 -6.68 7.16 -0.84
CA GLY A 65 -6.97 8.54 -1.23
C GLY A 65 -6.02 9.07 -2.31
N GLU A 66 -6.38 10.20 -2.93
CA GLU A 66 -5.62 10.78 -4.05
C GLU A 66 -4.17 11.13 -3.68
N SER A 67 -3.95 11.51 -2.42
CA SER A 67 -2.65 11.88 -1.87
C SER A 67 -1.94 10.74 -1.12
N ASN A 68 -2.56 9.57 -0.95
CA ASN A 68 -2.08 8.49 -0.08
C ASN A 68 -1.80 8.94 1.38
N ASP A 69 -2.44 10.02 1.85
CA ASP A 69 -2.22 10.57 3.19
C ASP A 69 -2.74 9.64 4.30
N VAL A 70 -3.70 8.77 3.98
CA VAL A 70 -4.26 7.79 4.90
C VAL A 70 -3.63 6.44 4.63
N GLN A 71 -3.04 5.84 5.66
CA GLN A 71 -2.39 4.54 5.58
C GLN A 71 -3.24 3.49 6.30
N LEU A 72 -3.77 2.51 5.56
CA LEU A 72 -4.52 1.40 6.11
C LEU A 72 -3.60 0.23 6.40
N PHE A 73 -3.63 -0.27 7.63
CA PHE A 73 -2.91 -1.47 8.02
C PHE A 73 -3.69 -2.73 7.64
N TYR A 74 -3.03 -3.72 7.02
CA TYR A 74 -3.65 -4.99 6.63
C TYR A 74 -2.95 -6.21 7.24
N TYR A 75 -3.73 -7.29 7.36
CA TYR A 75 -3.25 -8.65 7.62
C TYR A 75 -3.64 -9.51 6.43
N PHE A 76 -2.66 -10.08 5.74
CA PHE A 76 -2.86 -11.01 4.63
C PHE A 76 -2.45 -12.41 5.08
N ILE A 77 -3.40 -13.34 5.09
CA ILE A 77 -3.18 -14.73 5.46
C ILE A 77 -3.39 -15.57 4.21
N GLU A 78 -2.35 -16.28 3.79
CA GLU A 78 -2.41 -17.15 2.62
C GLU A 78 -3.28 -18.38 2.90
N SER A 79 -3.98 -18.89 1.87
CA SER A 79 -4.78 -20.11 2.01
C SER A 79 -3.89 -21.32 2.31
N GLU A 80 -4.30 -22.16 3.27
CA GLU A 80 -3.65 -23.43 3.59
C GLU A 80 -3.91 -24.52 2.52
N GLY A 81 -4.84 -24.28 1.59
CA GLY A 81 -5.22 -25.20 0.52
C GLY A 81 -4.34 -25.06 -0.72
N ASN A 82 -4.84 -24.37 -1.74
CA ASN A 82 -4.11 -24.06 -2.96
C ASN A 82 -4.10 -22.55 -3.19
N PRO A 83 -3.15 -21.81 -2.59
CA PRO A 83 -3.19 -20.35 -2.58
C PRO A 83 -3.08 -19.69 -3.96
N LYS A 84 -2.59 -20.42 -4.97
CA LYS A 84 -2.54 -19.94 -6.36
C LYS A 84 -3.91 -19.95 -7.05
N ASN A 85 -4.79 -20.85 -6.65
CA ASN A 85 -6.09 -21.07 -7.28
C ASN A 85 -7.28 -20.70 -6.38
N ASP A 86 -7.05 -20.60 -5.08
CA ASP A 86 -8.07 -20.22 -4.11
C ASP A 86 -8.43 -18.73 -4.27
N PRO A 87 -9.69 -18.35 -4.06
CA PRO A 87 -10.14 -16.98 -4.25
C PRO A 87 -9.56 -16.04 -3.18
N LEU A 88 -9.27 -14.80 -3.57
CA LEU A 88 -8.93 -13.73 -2.64
C LEU A 88 -10.20 -13.22 -1.94
N ILE A 89 -10.18 -13.19 -0.61
CA ILE A 89 -11.28 -12.70 0.22
C ILE A 89 -10.82 -11.43 0.94
N LEU A 90 -11.50 -10.32 0.69
CA LEU A 90 -11.32 -9.08 1.45
C LEU A 90 -12.33 -9.04 2.60
N TRP A 91 -11.83 -8.88 3.83
CA TRP A 91 -12.67 -8.72 5.01
C TRP A 91 -12.55 -7.32 5.59
N LEU A 92 -13.68 -6.61 5.69
CA LEU A 92 -13.76 -5.28 6.29
C LEU A 92 -14.69 -5.33 7.50
N THR A 93 -14.18 -4.97 8.66
CA THR A 93 -14.99 -4.87 9.87
C THR A 93 -15.85 -3.63 9.84
N GLY A 94 -17.12 -3.77 10.23
CA GLY A 94 -18.05 -2.65 10.35
C GLY A 94 -17.89 -1.88 11.66
N GLY A 95 -18.75 -0.86 11.83
CA GLY A 95 -18.80 -0.01 13.01
C GLY A 95 -17.69 1.06 13.03
N PRO A 96 -17.93 2.23 13.66
CA PRO A 96 -16.88 3.23 13.81
C PRO A 96 -15.82 2.75 14.81
N GLY A 97 -14.59 2.56 14.33
CA GLY A 97 -13.41 2.38 15.19
C GLY A 97 -13.13 0.98 15.72
N CYS A 98 -13.88 -0.07 15.36
CA CYS A 98 -13.44 -1.45 15.65
C CYS A 98 -12.32 -1.85 14.68
N SER A 99 -11.26 -2.45 15.22
CA SER A 99 -10.11 -2.93 14.45
C SER A 99 -10.41 -4.26 13.76
N GLY A 100 -9.92 -4.42 12.52
CA GLY A 100 -9.97 -5.67 11.76
C GLY A 100 -9.34 -6.87 12.47
N LEU A 101 -8.39 -6.62 13.38
CA LEU A 101 -7.79 -7.67 14.21
C LEU A 101 -8.82 -8.41 15.07
N SER A 102 -9.89 -7.73 15.50
CA SER A 102 -10.92 -8.35 16.34
C SER A 102 -11.66 -9.46 15.60
N THR A 103 -11.99 -9.28 14.31
CA THR A 103 -12.59 -10.34 13.50
C THR A 103 -11.64 -11.52 13.32
N ILE A 104 -10.35 -11.27 13.05
CA ILE A 104 -9.38 -12.36 12.89
C ILE A 104 -9.37 -13.23 14.15
N LEU A 105 -9.31 -12.62 15.34
CA LEU A 105 -9.22 -13.34 16.60
C LEU A 105 -10.52 -14.00 17.05
N TYR A 106 -11.68 -13.37 16.82
CA TYR A 106 -12.95 -13.82 17.38
C TYR A 106 -13.89 -14.51 16.39
N GLU A 107 -13.72 -14.30 15.08
CA GLU A 107 -14.67 -14.77 14.07
C GLU A 107 -14.03 -15.74 13.07
N ILE A 108 -12.82 -15.46 12.58
CA ILE A 108 -12.18 -16.25 11.51
C ILE A 108 -11.27 -17.36 12.07
N ALA A 109 -10.56 -17.12 13.18
CA ALA A 109 -9.65 -18.11 13.74
C ALA A 109 -10.38 -19.38 14.21
N LYS A 110 -10.21 -20.47 13.46
CA LYS A 110 -10.91 -21.76 13.66
C LYS A 110 -10.38 -22.56 14.88
N ARG A 111 -9.29 -22.13 15.53
CA ARG A 111 -8.74 -22.76 16.75
C ARG A 111 -8.35 -21.70 17.80
N PRO A 112 -9.08 -21.58 18.92
CA PRO A 112 -8.90 -20.53 19.92
C PRO A 112 -7.78 -20.80 20.96
N TYR A 113 -6.82 -21.67 20.70
CA TYR A 113 -5.87 -22.11 21.75
C TYR A 113 -4.86 -21.04 22.19
N LEU A 114 -4.80 -19.88 21.53
CA LEU A 114 -3.92 -18.77 21.90
C LEU A 114 -4.61 -17.40 21.89
N ALA A 115 -5.93 -17.32 22.08
CA ALA A 115 -6.59 -16.06 22.44
C ALA A 115 -6.28 -15.60 23.89
N GLN A 116 -5.18 -16.11 24.46
CA GLN A 116 -4.53 -15.64 25.68
C GLN A 116 -3.21 -14.91 25.35
N ILE A 117 -3.16 -14.09 24.31
CA ILE A 117 -2.18 -13.00 24.29
C ILE A 117 -2.78 -11.89 25.15
N THR A 118 -2.53 -11.98 26.46
CA THR A 118 -2.66 -10.92 27.46
C THR A 118 -3.87 -10.00 27.24
N ALA A 119 -5.04 -10.42 27.71
CA ALA A 119 -6.25 -9.61 27.83
C ALA A 119 -6.13 -8.51 28.93
N ASP A 120 -4.98 -7.85 28.97
CA ASP A 120 -4.68 -6.64 29.72
C ASP A 120 -3.78 -5.80 28.80
N LYS A 121 -4.31 -5.20 27.72
CA LYS A 121 -4.97 -3.90 27.74
C LYS A 121 -5.97 -3.80 26.58
N THR A 122 -7.16 -4.34 26.82
CA THR A 122 -8.47 -4.04 26.19
C THR A 122 -8.54 -3.74 24.68
N LEU A 123 -8.81 -4.77 23.87
CA LEU A 123 -9.63 -4.64 22.66
C LEU A 123 -11.10 -4.90 23.04
N LYS A 124 -11.86 -3.85 23.37
CA LYS A 124 -13.32 -3.98 23.53
C LYS A 124 -14.01 -3.70 22.20
N CYS A 125 -14.41 -4.74 21.47
CA CYS A 125 -15.49 -4.61 20.49
C CYS A 125 -16.75 -5.23 21.10
N LYS A 126 -17.73 -4.39 21.45
CA LYS A 126 -18.99 -4.80 22.09
C LYS A 126 -20.00 -5.10 20.97
N ARG A 127 -20.45 -6.35 20.87
CA ARG A 127 -21.58 -6.74 20.01
C ARG A 127 -22.82 -6.00 20.49
N SER A 128 -23.44 -5.16 19.64
CA SER A 128 -24.77 -4.63 19.95
C SER A 128 -25.77 -5.78 19.83
N SER A 129 -26.42 -6.10 20.95
CA SER A 129 -27.67 -6.87 20.94
C SER A 129 -28.78 -6.06 20.28
#